data_AF-A0A6B0Y2D9-F1
#
_entry.id   AF-A0A6B0Y2D9-F1
#
_cell.length_a   1.000
_cell.length_b   1.000
_cell.length_c   1.000
_cell.angle_alpha   90.00
_cell.angle_beta   90.00
_cell.angle_gamma   90.00
#
_symmetry.space_group_name_H-M   'P 1'
#
loop_
_entity.id
_entity.type
_entity.pdbx_description
1 polymer ?
#
loop_
_entity_poly.entity_id
_entity_poly.type
_entity_poly.pdbx_seq_one_letter_code
_entity_poly.pdbx_strand_id
1 'polypeptide(L)'
;MARSTLRRTADGEGYELRCPREYEAQIAEYVRSFSPLLDLTTLTCPTKVIGADPTLPSTYLPTFDLGHVSAVDYDFVPEASHLLQLEQPEQCAAMLREFLAGQGIA
;
A
#
# COMPACT_ATOMS: atom_id res chain seq x y z
N MET A 1 -7.18 15.31 13.63
CA MET A 1 -7.38 14.58 12.36
C MET A 1 -8.83 14.64 11.88
N ALA A 2 -9.84 14.20 12.63
CA ALA A 2 -11.23 14.24 12.15
C ALA A 2 -11.73 15.63 11.69
N ARG A 3 -11.40 16.72 12.41
CA ARG A 3 -11.82 18.10 12.05
C ARG A 3 -11.18 18.66 10.78
N SER A 4 -10.00 18.16 10.40
CA SER A 4 -9.27 18.58 9.20
C SER A 4 -9.68 17.79 7.96
N THR A 5 -10.20 16.57 8.14
CA THR A 5 -10.67 15.70 7.05
C THR A 5 -12.16 15.90 6.78
N LEU A 6 -12.95 16.14 7.84
CA LEU A 6 -14.41 16.20 7.78
C LEU A 6 -14.93 17.61 8.09
N ARG A 7 -16.04 17.98 7.45
CA ARG A 7 -16.89 19.11 7.83
C ARG A 7 -18.31 18.62 8.06
N ARG A 8 -19.08 19.33 8.87
CA ARG A 8 -20.52 19.05 8.98
C ARG A 8 -21.18 19.31 7.63
N THR A 9 -22.15 18.47 7.29
CA THR A 9 -23.04 18.68 6.14
C THR A 9 -23.88 19.95 6.35
N ALA A 10 -24.38 20.54 5.26
CA ALA A 10 -25.13 21.80 5.30
C ALA A 10 -26.45 21.70 6.09
N ASP A 11 -27.06 20.52 6.12
CA ASP A 11 -28.24 20.20 6.92
C ASP A 11 -27.93 19.95 8.40
N GLY A 12 -26.65 19.83 8.76
CA GLY A 12 -26.19 19.63 10.14
C GLY A 12 -26.28 18.19 10.67
N GLU A 13 -26.86 17.27 9.90
CA GLU A 13 -27.20 15.90 10.33
C GLU A 13 -26.07 14.88 10.08
N GLY A 14 -24.94 15.30 9.52
CA GLY A 14 -23.83 14.39 9.22
C GLY A 14 -22.48 15.07 9.04
N TYR A 15 -21.55 14.28 8.50
CA TYR A 15 -20.21 14.73 8.12
C TYR A 15 -19.93 14.36 6.67
N GLU A 16 -19.26 15.25 5.96
CA GLU A 16 -18.75 15.02 4.61
C GLU A 16 -17.25 15.33 4.56
N LEU A 17 -16.56 14.77 3.57
CA LEU A 17 -15.16 15.05 3.33
C LEU A 17 -14.99 16.53 2.95
N ARG A 18 -13.96 17.16 3.51
CA ARG A 18 -13.57 18.53 3.12
C ARG A 18 -12.96 18.55 1.72
N CYS A 19 -12.22 17.49 1.37
CA CYS A 19 -11.75 17.26 0.01
C CYS A 19 -12.87 16.55 -0.76
N PRO A 20 -13.37 17.10 -1.88
CA PRO A 20 -14.26 16.37 -2.77
C PRO A 20 -13.65 15.02 -3.18
N ARG A 21 -14.49 13.98 -3.27
CA ARG A 21 -14.04 12.62 -3.56
C ARG A 21 -13.28 12.53 -4.88
N GLU A 22 -13.71 13.31 -5.86
CA GLU A 22 -13.13 13.38 -7.20
C GLU A 22 -11.70 13.92 -7.16
N TYR A 23 -11.42 14.88 -6.28
CA TYR A 23 -10.08 15.47 -6.14
C TYR A 23 -9.12 14.52 -5.45
N GLU A 24 -9.58 13.83 -4.42
CA GLU A 24 -8.78 12.81 -3.74
C GLU A 24 -8.47 11.63 -4.67
N ALA A 25 -9.46 11.19 -5.47
CA ALA A 25 -9.25 10.20 -6.52
C ALA A 25 -8.28 10.68 -7.62
N GLN A 26 -8.33 11.95 -8.00
CA GLN A 26 -7.40 12.52 -8.98
C GLN A 26 -5.96 12.57 -8.45
N ILE A 27 -5.76 12.96 -7.20
CA ILE A 27 -4.44 12.93 -6.55
C ILE A 27 -3.92 11.50 -6.51
N ALA A 28 -4.79 10.55 -6.15
CA ALA A 28 -4.47 9.14 -6.12
C ALA A 28 -4.00 8.63 -7.50
N GLU A 29 -4.74 8.94 -8.56
CA GLU A 29 -4.37 8.56 -9.93
C GLU A 29 -3.09 9.26 -10.41
N TYR A 30 -2.92 10.54 -10.06
CA TYR A 30 -1.70 11.28 -10.39
C TYR A 30 -0.46 10.69 -9.72
N VAL A 31 -0.53 10.37 -8.42
CA VAL A 31 0.56 9.72 -7.69
C VAL A 31 0.89 8.36 -8.31
N ARG A 32 -0.14 7.60 -8.72
CA ARG A 32 0.04 6.32 -9.42
C ARG A 32 0.89 6.46 -10.69
N SER A 33 0.75 7.57 -11.42
CA SER A 33 1.52 7.83 -12.65
C SER A 33 3.05 7.98 -12.42
N PHE A 34 3.48 8.22 -11.18
CA PHE A 34 4.91 8.25 -10.82
C PHE A 34 5.47 6.87 -10.46
N SER A 35 4.63 5.85 -10.28
CA SER A 35 5.10 4.50 -9.94
C SER A 35 6.10 3.91 -10.96
N PRO A 36 6.00 4.15 -12.29
CA PRO A 36 7.00 3.73 -13.26
C PRO A 36 8.38 4.39 -13.10
N LEU A 37 8.52 5.43 -12.27
CA LEU A 37 9.80 6.08 -11.98
C LEU A 37 10.57 5.40 -10.85
N LEU A 38 9.99 4.38 -10.21
CA LEU A 38 10.63 3.68 -9.11
C LEU A 38 11.66 2.69 -9.66
N ASP A 39 12.92 3.13 -9.75
CA ASP A 39 14.02 2.24 -10.09
C ASP A 39 14.54 1.50 -8.85
N LEU A 40 13.96 0.33 -8.61
CA LEU A 40 14.32 -0.53 -7.49
C LEU A 40 15.74 -1.13 -7.61
N THR A 41 16.38 -1.05 -8.79
CA THR A 41 17.77 -1.50 -8.96
C THR A 41 18.78 -0.60 -8.24
N THR A 42 18.36 0.59 -7.81
CA THR A 42 19.20 1.53 -7.04
C THR A 42 19.39 1.14 -5.58
N LEU A 43 18.64 0.15 -5.08
CA LEU A 43 18.75 -0.34 -3.71
C LEU A 43 20.04 -1.15 -3.52
N THR A 44 20.84 -0.79 -2.51
CA THR A 44 22.17 -1.40 -2.26
C THR A 44 22.13 -2.54 -1.24
N CYS A 45 20.96 -2.91 -0.76
CA CYS A 45 20.79 -3.98 0.22
C CYS A 45 19.66 -4.93 -0.19
N PRO A 46 19.71 -6.19 0.28
CA PRO A 46 18.58 -7.11 0.15
C PRO A 46 17.31 -6.43 0.66
N THR A 47 16.29 -6.36 -0.19
CA THR A 47 15.04 -5.67 0.10
C THR A 47 13.88 -6.60 -0.17
N LYS A 48 12.97 -6.73 0.80
CA LYS A 48 11.68 -7.40 0.62
C LYS A 48 10.57 -6.36 0.51
N VAL A 49 9.69 -6.55 -0.47
CA VAL A 49 8.44 -5.81 -0.62
C VAL A 49 7.30 -6.78 -0.39
N ILE A 50 6.44 -6.48 0.59
CA ILE A 50 5.23 -7.25 0.88
C ILE A 50 4.04 -6.44 0.38
N GLY A 51 3.44 -6.89 -0.71
CA GLY A 51 2.26 -6.28 -1.33
C GLY A 51 0.95 -6.77 -0.72
N ALA A 52 -0.11 -6.02 -0.99
CA ALA A 52 -1.50 -6.45 -0.86
C ALA A 52 -1.91 -7.27 -2.10
N ASP A 53 -3.05 -7.95 -2.06
CA ASP A 53 -3.49 -8.81 -3.16
C ASP A 53 -3.73 -7.99 -4.45
N PRO A 54 -2.94 -8.22 -5.52
CA PRO A 54 -3.00 -7.43 -6.74
C PRO A 54 -4.28 -7.66 -7.55
N THR A 55 -5.06 -8.70 -7.22
CA THR A 55 -6.29 -9.05 -7.92
C THR A 55 -7.53 -8.36 -7.33
N LEU A 56 -7.42 -7.77 -6.12
CA LEU A 56 -8.53 -7.08 -5.48
C LEU A 56 -8.80 -5.72 -6.15
N PRO A 57 -10.06 -5.43 -6.52
CA PRO A 57 -10.41 -4.17 -7.16
C PRO A 57 -10.26 -2.97 -6.20
N SER A 58 -9.88 -1.80 -6.74
CA SER A 58 -9.80 -0.52 -6.01
C SER A 58 -8.79 -0.48 -4.86
N THR A 59 -7.84 -1.40 -4.84
CA THR A 59 -6.69 -1.36 -3.95
C THR A 59 -5.64 -0.39 -4.52
N TYR A 60 -5.13 0.48 -3.66
CA TYR A 60 -4.16 1.53 -4.01
C TYR A 60 -2.73 0.96 -4.13
N LEU A 61 -1.69 1.81 -4.23
CA LEU A 61 -0.27 1.48 -4.48
C LEU A 61 0.31 0.09 -4.02
N PRO A 62 0.06 -0.47 -2.83
CA PRO A 62 0.56 -1.79 -2.42
C PRO A 62 0.03 -2.98 -3.24
N THR A 63 -0.85 -2.78 -4.22
CA THR A 63 -1.26 -3.81 -5.19
C THR A 63 -0.55 -3.72 -6.53
N PHE A 64 0.49 -2.87 -6.63
CA PHE A 64 1.42 -2.97 -7.73
C PHE A 64 2.11 -4.33 -7.71
N ASP A 65 1.79 -5.15 -8.71
CA ASP A 65 2.47 -6.42 -8.91
C ASP A 65 3.90 -6.19 -9.39
N LEU A 66 4.84 -6.35 -8.47
CA LEU A 66 6.28 -6.27 -8.72
C LEU A 66 6.89 -7.64 -9.03
N GLY A 67 6.10 -8.67 -9.33
CA GLY A 67 6.60 -10.02 -9.65
C GLY A 67 7.53 -10.06 -10.86
N HIS A 68 7.52 -9.02 -11.69
CA HIS A 68 8.45 -8.83 -12.82
C HIS A 68 9.77 -8.12 -12.44
N VAL A 69 9.88 -7.56 -11.23
CA VAL A 69 11.06 -6.79 -10.79
C VAL A 69 12.02 -7.70 -10.01
N SER A 70 13.11 -8.10 -10.66
CA SER A 70 14.11 -8.99 -10.04
C SER A 70 15.00 -8.32 -8.97
N ALA A 71 14.92 -7.01 -8.82
CA ALA A 71 15.77 -6.24 -7.89
C ALA A 71 15.37 -6.38 -6.42
N VAL A 72 14.16 -6.89 -6.15
CA VAL A 72 13.62 -7.07 -4.81
C VAL A 72 13.05 -8.47 -4.66
N ASP A 73 13.00 -8.97 -3.43
CA ASP A 73 12.15 -10.10 -3.06
C ASP A 73 10.72 -9.56 -2.94
N TYR A 74 9.86 -9.85 -3.92
CA TYR A 74 8.46 -9.45 -3.91
C TYR A 74 7.56 -10.65 -3.66
N ASP A 75 6.62 -10.46 -2.73
CA ASP A 75 5.50 -11.36 -2.51
C ASP A 75 4.30 -10.55 -2.00
N PHE A 76 3.11 -11.13 -1.97
CA PHE A 76 1.90 -10.45 -1.52
C PHE A 76 1.07 -11.29 -0.55
N VAL A 77 0.21 -10.61 0.22
CA VAL A 77 -0.74 -11.25 1.13
C VAL A 77 -2.08 -11.41 0.40
N PRO A 78 -2.53 -12.65 0.10
CA PRO A 78 -3.81 -12.90 -0.56
C PRO A 78 -4.97 -12.34 0.25
N GLU A 79 -6.01 -11.87 -0.45
CA GLU A 79 -7.23 -11.30 0.13
C GLU A 79 -7.01 -10.07 1.04
N ALA A 80 -5.80 -9.52 1.10
CA ALA A 80 -5.49 -8.32 1.87
C ALA A 80 -5.54 -7.04 1.01
N SER A 81 -6.01 -5.95 1.62
CA SER A 81 -6.04 -4.62 1.03
C SER A 81 -4.77 -3.82 1.37
N HIS A 82 -4.78 -2.51 1.09
CA HIS A 82 -3.73 -1.57 1.51
C HIS A 82 -3.43 -1.64 3.02
N LEU A 83 -4.37 -2.12 3.83
CA LEU A 83 -4.24 -2.25 5.27
C LEU A 83 -3.77 -3.65 5.70
N LEU A 84 -3.07 -4.40 4.84
CA LEU A 84 -2.63 -5.78 5.09
C LEU A 84 -2.01 -6.04 6.46
N GLN A 85 -1.26 -5.07 7.01
CA GLN A 85 -0.61 -5.21 8.31
C GLN A 85 -1.60 -5.19 9.48
N LEU A 86 -2.76 -4.55 9.29
CA LEU A 86 -3.86 -4.54 10.26
C LEU A 86 -4.80 -5.72 10.05
N GLU A 87 -5.01 -6.10 8.79
CA GLU A 87 -5.92 -7.19 8.41
C GLU A 87 -5.32 -8.58 8.70
N GLN A 88 -4.04 -8.77 8.35
CA GLN A 88 -3.32 -10.04 8.44
C GLN A 88 -1.92 -9.86 9.06
N PRO A 89 -1.83 -9.38 10.33
CA PRO A 89 -0.57 -9.05 10.98
C PRO A 89 0.39 -10.25 11.12
N GLU A 90 -0.16 -11.42 11.43
CA GLU A 90 0.63 -12.64 11.66
C GLU A 90 1.33 -13.11 10.38
N GLN A 91 0.62 -13.09 9.25
CA GLN A 91 1.19 -13.44 7.95
C GLN A 91 2.26 -12.44 7.51
N CYS A 92 1.99 -11.14 7.64
CA CYS A 92 2.99 -10.10 7.36
C CYS A 92 4.27 -10.30 8.21
N ALA A 93 4.10 -10.60 9.49
CA ALA A 93 5.23 -10.84 10.40
C ALA A 93 6.00 -12.12 10.04
N ALA A 94 5.32 -13.19 9.65
CA ALA A 94 5.95 -14.44 9.21
C ALA A 94 6.82 -14.21 7.97
N MET A 95 6.29 -13.56 6.94
CA MET A 95 7.02 -13.25 5.70
C MET A 95 8.26 -12.38 5.95
N LEU A 96 8.15 -11.40 6.86
CA LEU A 96 9.30 -10.58 7.26
C LEU A 96 10.36 -11.41 7.98
N ARG A 97 9.96 -12.27 8.93
CA ARG A 97 10.89 -13.11 9.70
C ARG A 97 11.62 -14.11 8.80
N GLU A 98 10.90 -14.73 7.86
CA GLU A 98 11.48 -15.63 6.88
C GLU A 98 12.56 -14.94 6.05
N PHE A 99 12.28 -13.74 5.56
CA PHE A 99 13.25 -12.94 4.84
C PHE A 99 14.48 -12.62 5.67
N LEU A 100 14.30 -12.14 6.90
CA LEU A 100 15.41 -11.81 7.80
C LEU A 100 16.27 -13.03 8.13
N ALA A 101 15.66 -14.20 8.34
CA ALA A 101 16.38 -15.46 8.54
C ALA A 101 17.20 -15.84 7.30
N GLY A 102 16.63 -15.67 6.10
CA GLY A 102 17.35 -15.84 4.83
C GLY A 102 18.56 -14.91 4.66
N GLN A 103 18.55 -13.73 5.30
CA GLN A 103 19.68 -12.80 5.34
C GLN A 103 20.64 -13.04 6.51
N GLY A 104 20.37 -14.01 7.41
CA GLY A 104 21.18 -14.30 8.59
C GLY A 104 21.05 -13.26 9.73
N ILE A 105 19.94 -12.52 9.78
CA ILE A 105 19.68 -11.47 10.78
C ILE A 105 18.84 -11.99 11.96
N ALA A 106 18.01 -13.01 11.74
CA ALA A 106 17.04 -13.54 12.70
C ALA A 106 17.29 -15.01 13.06
#